data_AF-A0A9E5K0Q0-F1
#
_entry.id   AF-A0A9E5K0Q0-F1
#
_cell.length_a   1.000
_cell.length_b   1.000
_cell.length_c   1.000
_cell.angle_alpha   90.00
_cell.angle_beta   90.00
_cell.angle_gamma   90.00
#
_symmetry.space_group_name_H-M   'P 1'
#
loop_
_entity.id
_entity.type
_entity.pdbx_description
1 polymer ?
#
loop_
_entity_poly.entity_id
_entity_poly.type
_entity_poly.pdbx_seq_one_letter_code
_entity_poly.pdbx_strand_id
1 'polypeptide(L)'
;MYSGRVFPSPSVMRWRATSVKRLSMFVLRAKAQLSDATDDFLLLLEDFAPCRQGDQIKGCTLHEAEVCIDELVRLHGPLWNSPFLATLPWLNRSSDSDRSGSQALMRQVFPGFLARYADRLDPHARRVGEEFVRDAGGYFRRTLPHRTVVHGDFRLDNLLFRAAGGATEGAGGAGAGSTAGGVGVVDFQTVTHACGPQDLAYFIGAGLTTEARRTHERDLVARWAEELRRYGVQLRADDAWLEYRRYAFAGFVMAVVASMIVKQTPRGDEMFMAMANRHGVHAADLDSLSAVRGEA
;
A
#
# COMPACT_ATOMS: atom_id res chain seq x y z
N MET A 1 63.50 -7.96 10.49
CA MET A 1 63.45 -6.49 10.44
C MET A 1 62.25 -6.09 9.59
N TYR A 2 61.32 -5.32 10.18
CA TYR A 2 60.25 -4.48 9.58
C TYR A 2 59.31 -5.11 8.52
N SER A 3 58.01 -4.85 8.47
CA SER A 3 57.12 -3.97 9.24
C SER A 3 55.68 -4.46 9.06
N GLY A 4 54.87 -4.35 10.11
CA GLY A 4 53.43 -4.54 10.00
C GLY A 4 52.73 -3.45 9.18
N ARG A 5 51.58 -3.80 8.61
CA ARG A 5 50.48 -2.86 8.38
C ARG A 5 49.20 -3.49 8.93
N VAL A 6 48.70 -2.86 9.99
CA VAL A 6 47.36 -3.06 10.52
C VAL A 6 46.39 -2.47 9.48
N PHE A 7 45.53 -3.30 8.90
CA PHE A 7 44.40 -2.83 8.11
C PHE A 7 43.28 -2.42 9.08
N PRO A 8 42.67 -1.23 8.92
CA PRO A 8 41.54 -0.84 9.75
C PRO A 8 40.34 -1.76 9.45
N SER A 9 39.73 -2.25 10.53
CA SER A 9 38.48 -3.02 10.57
C SER A 9 37.37 -2.36 9.73
N PRO A 10 36.50 -3.13 9.05
CA PRO A 10 35.35 -2.56 8.36
C PRO A 10 34.43 -1.86 9.35
N SER A 11 34.30 -0.55 9.18
CA SER A 11 33.44 0.33 9.95
C SER A 11 32.00 -0.20 9.97
N VAL A 12 31.54 -0.67 11.13
CA VAL A 12 30.11 -0.84 11.41
C VAL A 12 29.49 0.56 11.38
N MET A 13 28.83 0.91 10.28
CA MET A 13 28.09 2.16 10.16
C MET A 13 26.87 2.10 11.09
N ARG A 14 27.04 2.53 12.35
CA ARG A 14 25.93 2.74 13.27
C ARG A 14 25.22 4.03 12.88
N TRP A 15 24.13 3.91 12.13
CA TRP A 15 23.16 5.00 12.03
C TRP A 15 22.48 5.19 13.40
N ARG A 16 22.91 6.21 14.15
CA ARG A 16 22.11 6.77 15.25
C ARG A 16 21.18 7.83 14.66
N ALA A 17 19.92 7.46 14.44
CA ALA A 17 18.86 8.43 14.19
C ALA A 17 18.58 9.21 15.48
N THR A 18 19.32 10.29 15.71
CA THR A 18 18.97 11.27 16.76
C THR A 18 17.84 12.15 16.23
N SER A 19 16.64 11.89 16.76
CA SER A 19 15.46 12.78 16.76
C SER A 19 14.52 12.76 15.55
N VAL A 20 14.31 11.61 14.90
CA VAL A 20 13.03 11.36 14.21
C VAL A 20 12.10 10.70 15.22
N LYS A 21 10.93 11.30 15.51
CA LYS A 21 9.87 10.59 16.26
C LYS A 21 9.63 9.27 15.53
N ARG A 22 9.97 8.14 16.15
CA ARG A 22 9.69 6.81 15.57
C ARG A 22 8.21 6.75 15.20
N LEU A 23 7.92 6.22 14.01
CA LEU A 23 6.56 5.84 13.64
C LEU A 23 6.01 4.98 14.80
N SER A 24 4.86 5.33 15.35
CA SER A 24 4.16 4.55 16.37
C SER A 24 3.41 3.35 15.78
N MET A 25 3.77 2.99 14.55
CA MET A 25 3.20 1.95 13.75
C MET A 25 3.83 0.61 14.15
N PHE A 26 3.05 -0.47 14.13
CA PHE A 26 3.56 -1.80 14.49
C PHE A 26 4.35 -2.40 13.32
N VAL A 27 5.54 -1.84 13.10
CA VAL A 27 6.50 -2.25 12.05
C VAL A 27 7.59 -3.10 12.68
N LEU A 28 8.00 -4.12 11.94
CA LEU A 28 9.13 -4.99 12.25
C LEU A 28 10.37 -4.23 12.69
N ARG A 29 10.99 -4.69 13.77
CA ARG A 29 12.43 -4.47 13.92
C ARG A 29 13.15 -5.31 12.88
N ALA A 30 13.88 -4.64 12.01
CA ALA A 30 14.68 -5.28 10.98
C ALA A 30 16.18 -5.05 11.21
N LYS A 31 16.98 -6.07 10.90
CA LYS A 31 18.42 -5.93 10.65
C LYS A 31 18.70 -6.39 9.24
N ALA A 32 19.43 -5.59 8.49
CA ALA A 32 19.86 -5.93 7.14
C ALA A 32 21.39 -6.04 7.10
N GLN A 33 21.89 -7.00 6.31
CA GLN A 33 23.28 -7.09 5.93
C GLN A 33 23.36 -7.32 4.42
N LEU A 34 24.16 -6.51 3.72
CA LEU A 34 24.40 -6.62 2.29
C LEU A 34 25.80 -7.22 2.05
N SER A 35 25.93 -8.07 1.04
CA SER A 35 27.20 -8.56 0.53
C SER A 35 27.69 -7.67 -0.59
N ASP A 36 28.75 -6.90 -0.37
CA ASP A 36 29.34 -6.02 -1.39
C ASP A 36 29.94 -6.79 -2.59
N ALA A 37 30.08 -8.12 -2.48
CA ALA A 37 30.70 -8.96 -3.50
C ALA A 37 29.69 -9.69 -4.41
N THR A 38 28.45 -9.89 -3.95
CA THR A 38 27.47 -10.76 -4.63
C THR A 38 26.11 -10.11 -4.85
N ASP A 39 25.90 -8.87 -4.39
CA ASP A 39 24.60 -8.18 -4.32
C ASP A 39 23.52 -8.94 -3.51
N ASP A 40 23.90 -10.03 -2.84
CA ASP A 40 23.02 -10.76 -1.93
C ASP A 40 22.78 -9.92 -0.66
N PHE A 41 21.56 -9.98 -0.13
CA PHE A 41 21.23 -9.39 1.16
C PHE A 41 20.52 -10.38 2.07
N LEU A 42 20.75 -10.21 3.37
CA LEU A 42 20.02 -10.90 4.43
C LEU A 42 19.21 -9.88 5.20
N LEU A 43 17.91 -10.15 5.34
CA LEU A 43 16.99 -9.38 6.15
C LEU A 43 16.51 -10.26 7.32
N LEU A 44 16.91 -9.89 8.53
CA LEU A 44 16.42 -10.51 9.76
C LEU A 44 15.30 -9.66 10.33
N LEU A 45 14.13 -10.27 10.49
CA LEU A 45 12.90 -9.63 10.94
C LEU A 45 12.49 -10.19 12.30
N GLU A 46 11.89 -9.35 13.14
CA GLU A 46 11.20 -9.78 14.36
C GLU A 46 10.08 -10.78 14.02
N ASP A 47 9.89 -11.79 14.87
CA ASP A 47 8.82 -12.76 14.71
C ASP A 47 7.49 -12.17 15.20
N PHE A 48 6.43 -12.34 14.41
CA PHE A 48 5.08 -11.89 14.74
C PHE A 48 4.25 -12.95 15.45
N ALA A 49 4.79 -14.13 15.75
CA ALA A 49 4.03 -15.15 16.48
C ALA A 49 3.51 -14.60 17.85
N PRO A 50 2.23 -14.81 18.20
CA PRO A 50 1.16 -15.46 17.42
C PRO A 50 0.26 -14.45 16.67
N CYS A 51 0.61 -14.08 15.44
CA CYS A 51 -0.25 -13.32 14.53
C CYS A 51 -0.81 -14.21 13.41
N ARG A 52 -2.01 -13.86 12.95
CA ARG A 52 -2.66 -14.50 11.79
C ARG A 52 -2.52 -13.59 10.57
N GLN A 53 -2.10 -14.15 9.44
CA GLN A 53 -2.11 -13.44 8.17
C GLN A 53 -3.54 -13.09 7.73
N GLY A 54 -3.73 -11.89 7.18
CA GLY A 54 -4.96 -11.55 6.48
C GLY A 54 -5.18 -12.44 5.26
N ASP A 55 -6.43 -12.52 4.82
CA ASP A 55 -6.81 -13.34 3.67
C ASP A 55 -7.40 -12.44 2.59
N GLN A 56 -6.61 -12.17 1.56
CA GLN A 56 -7.01 -11.32 0.45
C GLN A 56 -8.20 -11.88 -0.34
N ILE A 57 -8.41 -13.19 -0.36
CA ILE A 57 -9.52 -13.82 -1.07
C ILE A 57 -10.80 -13.74 -0.25
N LYS A 58 -10.75 -14.02 1.05
CA LYS A 58 -11.92 -13.95 1.93
C LYS A 58 -12.35 -12.51 2.24
N GLY A 59 -11.40 -11.59 2.32
CA GLY A 59 -11.62 -10.25 2.84
C GLY A 59 -11.61 -10.21 4.38
N CYS A 60 -11.76 -9.01 4.93
CA CYS A 60 -11.74 -8.73 6.36
C CYS A 60 -13.08 -8.26 6.89
N THR A 61 -13.22 -8.31 8.21
CA THR A 61 -14.35 -7.71 8.93
C THR A 61 -14.24 -6.19 8.98
N LEU A 62 -15.35 -5.49 9.25
CA LEU A 62 -15.33 -4.03 9.43
C LEU A 62 -14.34 -3.60 10.53
N HIS A 63 -14.32 -4.32 11.65
CA HIS A 63 -13.42 -4.01 12.76
C HIS A 63 -11.94 -4.14 12.35
N GLU A 64 -11.59 -5.20 11.62
CA GLU A 64 -10.23 -5.35 11.08
C GLU A 64 -9.90 -4.21 10.11
N ALA A 65 -10.85 -3.82 9.25
CA ALA A 65 -10.66 -2.69 8.34
C ALA A 65 -10.38 -1.39 9.09
N GLU A 66 -11.13 -1.07 10.15
CA GLU A 66 -10.90 0.11 10.99
C GLU A 66 -9.50 0.13 11.60
N VAL A 67 -9.02 -1.01 12.12
CA VAL A 67 -7.66 -1.13 12.66
C VAL A 67 -6.61 -0.93 11.57
N CYS A 68 -6.82 -1.50 10.38
CA CYS A 68 -5.93 -1.28 9.23
C CYS A 68 -5.88 0.19 8.79
N ILE A 69 -7.03 0.89 8.82
CA ILE A 69 -7.10 2.33 8.56
C ILE A 69 -6.28 3.10 9.61
N ASP A 70 -6.35 2.71 10.89
CA ASP A 70 -5.57 3.36 11.94
C ASP A 70 -4.05 3.18 11.72
N GLU A 71 -3.60 2.03 11.20
CA GLU A 71 -2.19 1.84 10.82
C GLU A 71 -1.81 2.70 9.60
N LEU A 72 -2.69 2.86 8.60
CA LEU A 72 -2.46 3.81 7.50
C LEU A 72 -2.34 5.25 7.99
N VAL A 73 -3.15 5.65 8.98
CA VAL A 73 -3.03 6.98 9.60
C VAL A 73 -1.65 7.14 10.26
N ARG A 74 -1.17 6.11 10.97
CA ARG A 74 0.18 6.10 11.59
C ARG A 74 1.31 6.13 10.56
N LEU A 75 1.12 5.53 9.38
CA LEU A 75 2.06 5.60 8.26
C LEU A 75 2.10 7.00 7.66
N HIS A 76 0.92 7.51 7.31
CA HIS A 76 0.75 8.71 6.49
C HIS A 76 0.97 10.01 7.27
N GLY A 77 0.45 10.09 8.50
CA GLY A 77 0.36 11.31 9.28
C GLY A 77 1.70 11.99 9.57
N PRO A 78 2.72 11.29 10.11
CA PRO A 78 3.98 11.89 10.54
C PRO A 78 4.78 12.60 9.44
N LEU A 79 4.64 12.15 8.20
CA LEU A 79 5.40 12.66 7.05
C LEU A 79 4.50 13.31 6.00
N TRP A 80 3.25 13.62 6.36
CA TRP A 80 2.29 14.27 5.48
C TRP A 80 2.78 15.62 4.96
N ASN A 81 2.89 15.73 3.63
CA ASN A 81 3.46 16.85 2.88
C ASN A 81 4.83 17.32 3.42
N SER A 82 5.59 16.43 4.07
CA SER A 82 6.82 16.82 4.75
C SER A 82 7.95 17.02 3.73
N PRO A 83 8.65 18.17 3.75
CA PRO A 83 9.81 18.40 2.89
C PRO A 83 10.97 17.45 3.22
N PHE A 84 10.99 16.86 4.43
CA PHE A 84 11.96 15.83 4.80
C PHE A 84 11.93 14.64 3.85
N LEU A 85 10.78 14.31 3.27
CA LEU A 85 10.70 13.21 2.31
C LEU A 85 11.61 13.44 1.11
N ALA A 86 11.83 14.68 0.67
CA ALA A 86 12.73 14.98 -0.45
C ALA A 86 14.21 14.72 -0.12
N THR A 87 14.59 14.61 1.15
CA THR A 87 15.97 14.34 1.56
C THR A 87 16.31 12.84 1.63
N LEU A 88 15.34 11.96 1.33
CA LEU A 88 15.52 10.50 1.38
C LEU A 88 15.82 9.97 -0.04
N PRO A 89 17.10 9.70 -0.40
CA PRO A 89 17.46 9.28 -1.75
C PRO A 89 16.95 7.88 -2.10
N TRP A 90 16.78 7.01 -1.09
CA TRP A 90 16.27 5.65 -1.26
C TRP A 90 14.76 5.58 -1.51
N LEU A 91 14.00 6.62 -1.14
CA LEU A 91 12.55 6.60 -1.26
C LEU A 91 12.15 6.79 -2.72
N ASN A 92 11.44 5.81 -3.28
CA ASN A 92 11.05 5.84 -4.68
C ASN A 92 10.15 7.04 -5.00
N ARG A 93 10.32 7.60 -6.21
CA ARG A 93 9.52 8.72 -6.75
C ARG A 93 9.31 8.47 -8.24
N SER A 94 8.06 8.28 -8.64
CA SER A 94 7.74 8.09 -10.05
C SER A 94 7.97 9.36 -10.85
N SER A 95 8.98 9.34 -11.72
CA SER A 95 9.22 10.39 -12.71
C SER A 95 8.08 10.47 -13.73
N ASP A 96 8.04 11.53 -14.55
CA ASP A 96 7.10 11.59 -15.67
C ASP A 96 7.30 10.43 -16.66
N SER A 97 8.55 9.98 -16.80
CA SER A 97 8.89 8.82 -17.64
C SER A 97 8.31 7.53 -17.07
N ASP A 98 8.48 7.26 -15.78
CA ASP A 98 7.94 6.05 -15.12
C ASP A 98 6.42 6.00 -15.21
N ARG A 99 5.78 7.15 -15.03
CA ARG A 99 4.33 7.30 -15.13
C ARG A 99 3.82 7.07 -16.55
N SER A 100 4.52 7.61 -17.55
CA SER A 100 4.22 7.38 -18.96
C SER A 100 4.46 5.93 -19.37
N GLY A 101 5.52 5.31 -18.85
CA GLY A 101 5.84 3.89 -19.05
C GLY A 101 4.77 2.98 -18.45
N SER A 102 4.30 3.27 -17.24
CA SER A 102 3.20 2.52 -16.59
C SER A 102 1.90 2.60 -17.42
N GLN A 103 1.58 3.78 -17.97
CA GLN A 103 0.43 3.96 -18.85
C GLN A 103 0.57 3.15 -20.15
N ALA A 104 1.76 3.17 -20.77
CA ALA A 104 2.04 2.42 -21.99
C ALA A 104 1.99 0.91 -21.75
N LEU A 105 2.59 0.44 -20.65
CA LEU A 105 2.56 -0.95 -20.24
C LEU A 105 1.13 -1.44 -20.03
N MET A 106 0.30 -0.67 -19.32
CA MET A 106 -1.11 -1.00 -19.13
C MET A 106 -1.84 -1.17 -20.47
N ARG A 107 -1.67 -0.23 -21.41
CA ARG A 107 -2.24 -0.34 -22.77
C ARG A 107 -1.75 -1.58 -23.52
N GLN A 108 -0.47 -1.92 -23.37
CA GLN A 108 0.14 -3.06 -24.05
C GLN A 108 -0.38 -4.40 -23.53
N VAL A 109 -0.48 -4.56 -22.20
CA VAL A 109 -0.81 -5.87 -21.60
C VAL A 109 -2.31 -6.14 -21.51
N PHE A 110 -3.14 -5.09 -21.48
CA PHE A 110 -4.58 -5.22 -21.24
C PHE A 110 -5.33 -6.09 -22.29
N PRO A 111 -5.04 -6.03 -23.60
CA PRO A 111 -5.65 -6.95 -24.57
C PRO A 111 -5.33 -8.42 -24.28
N GLY A 112 -4.09 -8.71 -23.88
CA GLY A 112 -3.67 -10.06 -23.49
C GLY A 112 -4.32 -10.52 -22.18
N PHE A 113 -4.49 -9.61 -21.23
CA PHE A 113 -5.24 -9.86 -20.00
C PHE A 113 -6.70 -10.23 -20.28
N LEU A 114 -7.39 -9.46 -21.14
CA LEU A 114 -8.76 -9.75 -21.54
C LEU A 114 -8.85 -11.11 -22.24
N ALA A 115 -7.94 -11.42 -23.17
CA ALA A 115 -7.94 -12.71 -23.86
C ALA A 115 -7.72 -13.89 -22.89
N ARG A 116 -6.88 -13.70 -21.87
CA ARG A 116 -6.52 -14.74 -20.89
C ARG A 116 -7.61 -15.01 -19.86
N TYR A 117 -8.36 -13.98 -19.45
CA TYR A 117 -9.28 -14.05 -18.31
C TYR A 117 -10.72 -13.64 -18.64
N ALA A 118 -11.11 -13.63 -19.92
CA ALA A 118 -12.43 -13.17 -20.37
C ALA A 118 -13.62 -13.84 -19.65
N ASP A 119 -13.48 -15.12 -19.32
CA ASP A 119 -14.49 -15.96 -18.67
C ASP A 119 -14.59 -15.74 -17.15
N ARG A 120 -13.57 -15.10 -16.56
CA ARG A 120 -13.46 -14.90 -15.11
C ARG A 120 -13.65 -13.43 -14.69
N LEU A 121 -13.64 -12.51 -15.65
CA LEU A 121 -13.75 -11.09 -15.40
C LEU A 121 -15.21 -10.66 -15.30
N ASP A 122 -15.54 -9.92 -14.25
CA ASP A 122 -16.85 -9.32 -14.07
C ASP A 122 -17.15 -8.34 -15.23
N PRO A 123 -18.36 -8.33 -15.80
CA PRO A 123 -18.70 -7.44 -16.92
C PRO A 123 -18.49 -5.94 -16.62
N HIS A 124 -18.70 -5.50 -15.37
CA HIS A 124 -18.41 -4.13 -14.97
C HIS A 124 -16.91 -3.87 -14.93
N ALA A 125 -16.12 -4.79 -14.36
CA ALA A 125 -14.67 -4.69 -14.33
C ALA A 125 -14.07 -4.66 -15.74
N ARG A 126 -14.60 -5.48 -16.65
CA ARG A 126 -14.24 -5.47 -18.06
C ARG A 126 -14.47 -4.10 -18.70
N ARG A 127 -15.71 -3.58 -18.61
CA ARG A 127 -16.07 -2.28 -19.22
C ARG A 127 -15.23 -1.15 -18.67
N VAL A 128 -15.07 -1.09 -17.34
CA VAL A 128 -14.25 -0.08 -16.68
C VAL A 128 -12.79 -0.17 -17.11
N GLY A 129 -12.23 -1.37 -17.24
CA GLY A 129 -10.87 -1.57 -17.75
C GLY A 129 -10.73 -1.10 -19.20
N GLU A 130 -11.67 -1.46 -20.08
CA GLU A 130 -11.68 -1.03 -21.49
C GLU A 130 -11.74 0.51 -21.60
N GLU A 131 -12.62 1.16 -20.82
CA GLU A 131 -12.71 2.62 -20.74
C GLU A 131 -11.44 3.28 -20.19
N PHE A 132 -10.86 2.71 -19.14
CA PHE A 132 -9.65 3.24 -18.52
C PHE A 132 -8.44 3.14 -19.47
N VAL A 133 -8.31 2.03 -20.21
CA VAL A 133 -7.25 1.86 -21.21
C VAL A 133 -7.43 2.80 -22.41
N ARG A 134 -8.68 3.04 -22.82
CA ARG A 134 -9.02 4.00 -23.88
C ARG A 134 -8.66 5.42 -23.46
N ASP A 135 -9.12 5.83 -22.28
CA ASP A 135 -8.86 7.14 -21.72
C ASP A 135 -8.84 7.09 -20.18
N ALA A 136 -7.63 7.07 -19.64
CA ALA A 136 -7.36 7.12 -18.20
C ALA A 136 -7.41 8.57 -17.64
N GLY A 137 -7.75 9.56 -18.48
CA GLY A 137 -7.67 10.97 -18.14
C GLY A 137 -6.29 11.34 -17.58
N GLY A 138 -6.30 12.10 -16.49
CA GLY A 138 -5.10 12.53 -15.79
C GLY A 138 -4.46 11.47 -14.88
N TYR A 139 -5.01 10.26 -14.75
CA TYR A 139 -4.62 9.30 -13.70
C TYR A 139 -3.10 9.13 -13.53
N PHE A 140 -2.38 8.83 -14.63
CA PHE A 140 -0.93 8.63 -14.59
C PHE A 140 -0.14 9.94 -14.54
N ARG A 141 -0.70 11.09 -14.91
CA ARG A 141 0.05 12.35 -15.06
C ARG A 141 -0.34 13.43 -14.04
N ARG A 142 -1.21 13.09 -13.10
CA ARG A 142 -1.74 14.04 -12.10
C ARG A 142 -0.62 14.53 -11.18
N THR A 143 -0.64 15.83 -10.88
CA THR A 143 0.14 16.38 -9.78
C THR A 143 -0.42 15.83 -8.48
N LEU A 144 0.42 15.14 -7.72
CA LEU A 144 0.03 14.42 -6.50
C LEU A 144 -0.20 15.40 -5.33
N PRO A 145 -1.45 15.60 -4.83
CA PRO A 145 -1.69 16.30 -3.57
C PRO A 145 -1.39 15.37 -2.38
N HIS A 146 -1.44 15.86 -1.14
CA HIS A 146 -1.49 14.97 0.04
C HIS A 146 -0.38 13.90 0.10
N ARG A 147 0.84 14.32 -0.25
CA ARG A 147 1.96 13.38 -0.44
C ARG A 147 2.52 12.93 0.89
N THR A 148 2.84 11.65 1.00
CA THR A 148 3.44 11.06 2.19
C THR A 148 4.19 9.78 1.79
N VAL A 149 4.67 9.02 2.77
CA VAL A 149 5.15 7.64 2.54
C VAL A 149 3.93 6.75 2.33
N VAL A 150 3.90 6.04 1.21
CA VAL A 150 2.84 5.10 0.83
C VAL A 150 3.47 3.71 0.75
N HIS A 151 2.81 2.71 1.33
CA HIS A 151 3.22 1.31 1.29
C HIS A 151 3.23 0.79 -0.15
N GLY A 152 2.19 1.10 -0.94
CA GLY A 152 2.09 0.78 -2.36
C GLY A 152 1.45 -0.58 -2.66
N ASP A 153 1.53 -1.52 -1.71
CA ASP A 153 0.85 -2.81 -1.75
C ASP A 153 0.13 -3.12 -0.41
N PHE A 154 -0.62 -2.16 0.14
CA PHE A 154 -1.29 -2.32 1.45
C PHE A 154 -2.55 -3.21 1.33
N ARG A 155 -2.35 -4.52 1.28
CA ARG A 155 -3.39 -5.54 1.14
C ARG A 155 -3.34 -6.58 2.25
N LEU A 156 -4.42 -7.33 2.43
CA LEU A 156 -4.58 -8.24 3.58
C LEU A 156 -3.46 -9.29 3.70
N ASP A 157 -2.94 -9.80 2.58
CA ASP A 157 -1.83 -10.76 2.61
C ASP A 157 -0.54 -10.17 3.23
N ASN A 158 -0.40 -8.84 3.23
CA ASN A 158 0.72 -8.11 3.84
C ASN A 158 0.41 -7.60 5.25
N LEU A 159 -0.70 -8.04 5.85
CA LEU A 159 -1.16 -7.62 7.17
C LEU A 159 -1.27 -8.81 8.12
N LEU A 160 -0.70 -8.66 9.32
CA LEU A 160 -0.61 -9.70 10.34
C LEU A 160 -1.42 -9.27 11.58
N PHE A 161 -2.55 -9.92 11.81
CA PHE A 161 -3.49 -9.58 12.89
C PHE A 161 -3.12 -10.31 14.18
N ARG A 162 -2.90 -9.56 15.25
CA ARG A 162 -2.72 -10.13 16.60
C ARG A 162 -4.07 -10.50 17.21
N ALA A 163 -4.16 -11.70 17.80
CA ALA A 163 -5.37 -12.12 18.49
C ALA A 163 -5.75 -11.16 19.63
N ALA A 164 -7.04 -10.82 19.73
CA ALA A 164 -7.58 -10.11 20.89
C ALA A 164 -7.40 -10.99 22.14
N GLY A 165 -6.60 -10.54 23.10
CA GLY A 165 -6.27 -11.28 24.33
C GLY A 165 -4.83 -11.78 24.43
N GLY A 166 -4.05 -11.70 23.35
CA GLY A 166 -2.61 -11.98 23.37
C GLY A 166 -1.78 -10.81 23.89
N ALA A 167 -2.05 -10.36 25.13
CA ALA A 167 -1.07 -9.57 25.86
C ALA A 167 0.09 -10.51 26.21
N THR A 168 1.13 -10.54 25.38
CA THR A 168 2.39 -11.15 25.78
C THR A 168 2.94 -10.36 26.96
N GLU A 169 2.83 -10.94 28.16
CA GLU A 169 3.65 -10.57 29.31
C GLU A 169 5.12 -10.68 28.87
N GLY A 170 5.74 -9.55 28.52
CA GLY A 170 7.15 -9.53 28.12
C GLY A 170 7.60 -8.37 27.22
N ALA A 171 6.70 -7.72 26.48
CA ALA A 171 7.07 -6.55 25.68
C ALA A 171 6.99 -5.26 26.50
N GLY A 172 7.99 -5.01 27.35
CA GLY A 172 8.18 -3.79 28.15
C GLY A 172 8.49 -2.53 27.31
N GLY A 173 7.65 -2.19 26.34
CA GLY A 173 7.72 -0.96 25.55
C GLY A 173 6.48 -0.11 25.77
N ALA A 174 6.67 1.10 26.32
CA ALA A 174 5.62 2.03 26.69
C ALA A 174 4.56 2.25 25.59
N GLY A 175 3.32 1.89 25.92
CA GLY A 175 2.15 2.04 25.07
C GLY A 175 0.93 1.30 25.61
N ALA A 176 0.73 1.31 26.94
CA ALA A 176 -0.45 0.75 27.57
C ALA A 176 -1.67 1.64 27.24
N GLY A 177 -2.44 1.25 26.24
CA GLY A 177 -3.64 2.00 25.85
C GLY A 177 -4.42 1.50 24.62
N SER A 178 -4.23 0.28 24.13
CA SER A 178 -5.14 -0.28 23.13
C SER A 178 -5.40 -1.76 23.37
N THR A 179 -6.63 -2.06 23.77
CA THR A 179 -7.23 -3.41 23.81
C THR A 179 -7.71 -3.86 22.43
N ALA A 180 -7.51 -3.08 21.36
CA ALA A 180 -7.79 -3.50 19.99
C ALA A 180 -6.63 -4.36 19.47
N GLY A 181 -6.95 -5.48 18.80
CA GLY A 181 -5.96 -6.34 18.16
C GLY A 181 -5.03 -5.50 17.28
N GLY A 182 -3.70 -5.63 17.48
CA GLY A 182 -2.73 -4.89 16.67
C GLY A 182 -2.58 -5.50 15.28
N VAL A 183 -2.26 -4.68 14.28
CA VAL A 183 -1.94 -5.13 12.91
C VAL A 183 -0.48 -4.84 12.62
N GLY A 184 0.28 -5.90 12.31
CA GLY A 184 1.63 -5.80 11.77
C GLY A 184 1.58 -5.59 10.28
N VAL A 185 2.34 -4.62 9.78
CA VAL A 185 2.48 -4.36 8.33
C VAL A 185 3.82 -4.93 7.88
N VAL A 186 3.81 -5.74 6.81
CA VAL A 186 5.01 -6.34 6.23
C VAL A 186 5.10 -6.02 4.74
N ASP A 187 6.25 -6.33 4.14
CA ASP A 187 6.50 -6.20 2.70
C ASP A 187 6.49 -4.75 2.16
N PHE A 188 7.41 -3.93 2.66
CA PHE A 188 7.62 -2.56 2.21
C PHE A 188 8.40 -2.45 0.89
N GLN A 189 8.47 -3.50 0.06
CA GLN A 189 9.25 -3.48 -1.19
C GLN A 189 8.73 -2.44 -2.20
N THR A 190 7.45 -2.10 -2.12
CA THR A 190 6.77 -1.13 -3.00
C THR A 190 6.72 0.29 -2.43
N VAL A 191 7.40 0.54 -1.31
CA VAL A 191 7.32 1.83 -0.61
C VAL A 191 7.71 2.99 -1.53
N THR A 192 6.88 4.03 -1.54
CA THR A 192 7.05 5.15 -2.47
C THR A 192 6.54 6.46 -1.88
N HIS A 193 7.02 7.58 -2.42
CA HIS A 193 6.48 8.90 -2.15
C HIS A 193 5.29 9.18 -3.08
N ALA A 194 4.08 9.04 -2.56
CA ALA A 194 2.84 9.19 -3.31
C ALA A 194 1.71 9.79 -2.43
N CYS A 195 0.49 9.85 -2.95
CA CYS A 195 -0.67 10.34 -2.21
C CYS A 195 -1.15 9.29 -1.20
N GLY A 196 -1.36 9.66 0.06
CA GLY A 196 -1.91 8.76 1.09
C GLY A 196 -3.22 8.03 0.70
N PRO A 197 -4.16 8.65 -0.03
CA PRO A 197 -5.37 7.96 -0.52
C PRO A 197 -5.11 6.76 -1.44
N GLN A 198 -3.90 6.61 -2.00
CA GLN A 198 -3.53 5.44 -2.81
C GLN A 198 -3.64 4.14 -2.01
N ASP A 199 -2.99 4.07 -0.83
CA ASP A 199 -3.09 2.88 0.03
C ASP A 199 -4.51 2.68 0.55
N LEU A 200 -5.23 3.77 0.83
CA LEU A 200 -6.61 3.72 1.31
C LEU A 200 -7.54 3.08 0.28
N ALA A 201 -7.50 3.55 -0.97
CA ALA A 201 -8.30 3.00 -2.07
C ALA A 201 -7.88 1.58 -2.45
N TYR A 202 -6.58 1.29 -2.37
CA TYR A 202 -6.05 -0.05 -2.58
C TYR A 202 -6.59 -1.03 -1.53
N PHE A 203 -6.45 -0.68 -0.24
CA PHE A 203 -6.90 -1.49 0.88
C PHE A 203 -8.40 -1.71 0.89
N ILE A 204 -9.21 -0.65 0.84
CA ILE A 204 -10.67 -0.77 0.91
C ILE A 204 -11.21 -1.53 -0.30
N GLY A 205 -10.66 -1.27 -1.49
CA GLY A 205 -11.05 -1.95 -2.72
C GLY A 205 -10.70 -3.43 -2.76
N ALA A 206 -9.57 -3.83 -2.15
CA ALA A 206 -9.12 -5.22 -2.16
C ALA A 206 -9.65 -6.00 -0.94
N GLY A 207 -9.54 -5.41 0.24
CA GLY A 207 -9.65 -6.07 1.54
C GLY A 207 -11.07 -6.26 2.06
N LEU A 208 -12.06 -5.54 1.53
CA LEU A 208 -13.47 -5.75 1.87
C LEU A 208 -14.19 -6.52 0.75
N THR A 209 -15.26 -7.23 1.11
CA THR A 209 -16.20 -7.71 0.09
C THR A 209 -16.92 -6.51 -0.55
N THR A 210 -17.43 -6.66 -1.77
CA THR A 210 -18.13 -5.58 -2.47
C THR A 210 -19.30 -5.03 -1.67
N GLU A 211 -20.06 -5.89 -0.99
CA GLU A 211 -21.21 -5.51 -0.17
C GLU A 211 -20.79 -4.70 1.06
N ALA A 212 -19.76 -5.16 1.77
CA ALA A 212 -19.23 -4.45 2.93
C ALA A 212 -18.62 -3.10 2.52
N ARG A 213 -17.88 -3.07 1.40
CA ARG A 213 -17.29 -1.86 0.83
C ARG A 213 -18.35 -0.80 0.54
N ARG A 214 -19.41 -1.15 -0.21
CA ARG A 214 -20.53 -0.25 -0.54
C ARG A 214 -21.22 0.32 0.70
N THR A 215 -21.29 -0.48 1.77
CA THR A 215 -21.94 -0.07 3.01
C THR A 215 -21.07 0.89 3.84
N HIS A 216 -19.75 0.69 3.85
CA HIS A 216 -18.87 1.32 4.85
C HIS A 216 -17.75 2.22 4.29
N GLU A 217 -17.48 2.22 2.99
CA GLU A 217 -16.30 2.92 2.43
C GLU A 217 -16.27 4.42 2.72
N ARG A 218 -17.43 5.07 2.71
CA ARG A 218 -17.51 6.50 3.00
C ARG A 218 -17.13 6.81 4.45
N ASP A 219 -17.57 5.99 5.39
CA ASP A 219 -17.25 6.12 6.81
C ASP A 219 -15.79 5.81 7.08
N LEU A 220 -15.23 4.79 6.41
CA LEU A 220 -13.80 4.44 6.50
C LEU A 220 -12.90 5.55 5.96
N VAL A 221 -13.25 6.17 4.83
CA VAL A 221 -12.52 7.33 4.28
C VAL A 221 -12.63 8.53 5.21
N ALA A 222 -13.81 8.80 5.77
CA ALA A 222 -14.00 9.88 6.73
C ALA A 222 -13.19 9.66 8.00
N ARG A 223 -13.16 8.43 8.54
CA ARG A 223 -12.33 8.04 9.69
C ARG A 223 -10.86 8.32 9.40
N TRP A 224 -10.34 7.87 8.26
CA TRP A 224 -8.94 8.09 7.89
C TRP A 224 -8.58 9.58 7.88
N ALA A 225 -9.44 10.42 7.27
CA ALA A 225 -9.22 11.86 7.21
C ALA A 225 -9.33 12.54 8.59
N GLU A 226 -10.26 12.11 9.43
CA GLU A 226 -10.44 12.61 10.81
C GLU A 226 -9.22 12.29 11.67
N GLU A 227 -8.79 11.03 11.66
CA GLU A 227 -7.71 10.54 12.51
C GLU A 227 -6.35 11.17 12.16
N LEU A 228 -6.15 11.55 10.88
CA LEU A 228 -4.98 12.33 10.45
C LEU A 228 -4.86 13.70 11.15
N ARG A 229 -5.96 14.28 11.67
CA ARG A 229 -5.90 15.54 12.43
C ARG A 229 -5.02 15.45 13.67
N ARG A 230 -4.85 14.25 14.24
CA ARG A 230 -3.94 13.99 15.38
C ARG A 230 -2.47 14.29 15.03
N TYR A 231 -2.14 14.30 13.75
CA TYR A 231 -0.82 14.65 13.21
C TYR A 231 -0.75 16.09 12.67
N GLY A 232 -1.77 16.92 12.94
CA GLY A 232 -1.86 18.29 12.46
C GLY A 232 -2.27 18.41 10.99
N VAL A 233 -2.72 17.33 10.37
CA VAL A 233 -3.18 17.32 8.98
C VAL A 233 -4.58 17.91 8.88
N GLN A 234 -4.76 18.87 7.98
CA GLN A 234 -6.08 19.40 7.61
C GLN A 234 -6.44 18.89 6.23
N LEU A 235 -7.34 17.91 6.17
CA LEU A 235 -7.89 17.35 4.95
C LEU A 235 -9.42 17.41 5.03
N ARG A 236 -10.07 18.01 4.03
CA ARG A 236 -11.53 18.03 3.98
C ARG A 236 -12.04 16.64 3.58
N ALA A 237 -13.21 16.26 4.10
CA ALA A 237 -13.84 14.99 3.76
C ALA A 237 -14.10 14.84 2.25
N ASP A 238 -14.55 15.90 1.58
CA ASP A 238 -14.80 15.87 0.13
C ASP A 238 -13.51 15.68 -0.67
N ASP A 239 -12.41 16.33 -0.25
CA ASP A 239 -11.10 16.19 -0.91
C ASP A 239 -10.55 14.76 -0.72
N ALA A 240 -10.69 14.21 0.50
CA ALA A 240 -10.32 12.83 0.79
C ALA A 240 -11.13 11.85 -0.07
N TRP A 241 -12.44 12.07 -0.19
CA TRP A 241 -13.34 11.25 -0.98
C TRP A 241 -13.01 11.32 -2.47
N LEU A 242 -12.75 12.52 -3.01
CA LEU A 242 -12.37 12.70 -4.41
C LEU A 242 -11.06 11.98 -4.73
N GLU A 243 -10.04 12.11 -3.88
CA GLU A 243 -8.77 11.41 -4.10
C GLU A 243 -8.91 9.90 -3.93
N TYR A 244 -9.70 9.42 -2.96
CA TYR A 244 -10.04 8.00 -2.83
C TYR A 244 -10.67 7.45 -4.12
N ARG A 245 -11.69 8.13 -4.68
CA ARG A 245 -12.31 7.76 -5.97
C ARG A 245 -11.29 7.71 -7.09
N ARG A 246 -10.39 8.70 -7.17
CA ARG A 246 -9.33 8.76 -8.20
C ARG A 246 -8.35 7.60 -8.12
N TYR A 247 -8.14 7.02 -6.93
CA TYR A 247 -7.21 5.91 -6.69
C TYR A 247 -7.86 4.52 -6.70
N ALA A 248 -9.16 4.39 -6.91
CA ALA A 248 -9.84 3.08 -6.98
C ALA A 248 -9.23 2.12 -8.03
N PHE A 249 -8.62 2.67 -9.08
CA PHE A 249 -7.90 1.93 -10.13
C PHE A 249 -6.56 1.35 -9.71
N ALA A 250 -5.97 1.75 -8.57
CA ALA A 250 -4.61 1.34 -8.19
C ALA A 250 -4.46 -0.18 -8.16
N GLY A 251 -5.37 -0.89 -7.49
CA GLY A 251 -5.35 -2.35 -7.44
C GLY A 251 -5.79 -3.02 -8.75
N PHE A 252 -6.61 -2.36 -9.57
CA PHE A 252 -6.96 -2.85 -10.91
C PHE A 252 -5.73 -2.87 -11.83
N VAL A 253 -4.99 -1.77 -11.89
CA VAL A 253 -3.75 -1.65 -12.65
C VAL A 253 -2.74 -2.69 -12.16
N MET A 254 -2.58 -2.83 -10.84
CA MET A 254 -1.68 -3.81 -10.24
C MET A 254 -2.07 -5.25 -10.64
N ALA A 255 -3.34 -5.63 -10.54
CA ALA A 255 -3.82 -6.96 -10.89
C ALA A 255 -3.61 -7.29 -12.37
N VAL A 256 -3.90 -6.33 -13.26
CA VAL A 256 -3.71 -6.51 -14.71
C VAL A 256 -2.24 -6.65 -15.06
N VAL A 257 -1.39 -5.74 -14.57
CA VAL A 257 0.04 -5.74 -14.92
C VAL A 257 0.75 -6.94 -14.32
N ALA A 258 0.55 -7.25 -13.04
CA ALA A 258 1.21 -8.38 -12.40
C ALA A 258 0.82 -9.71 -13.04
N SER A 259 -0.47 -9.97 -13.26
CA SER A 259 -0.95 -11.23 -13.84
C SER A 259 -0.43 -11.51 -15.26
N MET A 260 0.12 -10.49 -15.93
CA MET A 260 0.69 -10.61 -17.27
C MET A 260 2.22 -10.74 -17.27
N ILE A 261 2.90 -10.32 -16.20
CA ILE A 261 4.37 -10.30 -16.11
C ILE A 261 4.90 -11.45 -15.24
N VAL A 262 4.23 -11.76 -14.13
CA VAL A 262 4.70 -12.79 -13.21
C VAL A 262 4.40 -14.18 -13.75
N LYS A 263 5.17 -15.17 -13.26
CA LYS A 263 4.92 -16.58 -13.58
C LYS A 263 3.53 -16.99 -13.10
N GLN A 264 2.78 -17.63 -14.01
CA GLN A 264 1.42 -18.06 -13.74
C GLN A 264 1.37 -19.18 -12.70
N THR A 265 0.42 -19.09 -11.77
CA THR A 265 0.11 -20.13 -10.80
C THR A 265 -1.40 -20.14 -10.52
N PRO A 266 -2.03 -21.28 -10.19
CA PRO A 266 -3.47 -21.32 -9.91
C PRO A 266 -3.91 -20.33 -8.83
N ARG A 267 -3.18 -20.30 -7.69
CA ARG A 267 -3.45 -19.36 -6.59
C ARG A 267 -3.21 -17.90 -6.99
N GLY A 268 -2.15 -17.63 -7.74
CA GLY A 268 -1.87 -16.28 -8.25
C GLY A 268 -3.00 -15.77 -9.14
N ASP A 269 -3.50 -16.62 -10.04
CA ASP A 269 -4.60 -16.27 -10.92
C ASP A 269 -5.91 -16.07 -10.15
N GLU A 270 -6.21 -16.87 -9.12
CA GLU A 270 -7.33 -16.62 -8.20
C GLU A 270 -7.23 -15.26 -7.51
N MET A 271 -6.06 -14.95 -6.93
CA MET A 271 -5.81 -13.68 -6.26
C MET A 271 -5.95 -12.48 -7.22
N PHE A 272 -5.32 -12.54 -8.41
CA PHE A 272 -5.41 -11.46 -9.39
C PHE A 272 -6.83 -11.27 -9.92
N MET A 273 -7.61 -12.33 -10.09
CA MET A 273 -9.02 -12.20 -10.48
C MET A 273 -9.89 -11.62 -9.38
N ALA A 274 -9.68 -12.02 -8.13
CA ALA A 274 -10.36 -11.39 -6.99
C ALA A 274 -10.06 -9.88 -6.95
N MET A 275 -8.78 -9.50 -7.10
CA MET A 275 -8.38 -8.09 -7.11
C MET A 275 -8.94 -7.32 -8.32
N ALA A 276 -8.80 -7.85 -9.54
CA ALA A 276 -9.29 -7.19 -10.74
C ALA A 276 -10.81 -6.98 -10.70
N ASN A 277 -11.57 -7.99 -10.27
CA ASN A 277 -13.02 -7.86 -10.18
C ASN A 277 -13.45 -6.88 -9.08
N ARG A 278 -12.88 -6.98 -7.88
CA ARG A 278 -13.23 -6.07 -6.77
C ARG A 278 -12.87 -4.62 -7.10
N HIS A 279 -11.67 -4.37 -7.62
CA HIS A 279 -11.27 -3.01 -7.99
C HIS A 279 -12.03 -2.49 -9.20
N GLY A 280 -12.36 -3.35 -10.17
CA GLY A 280 -13.17 -2.96 -11.33
C GLY A 280 -14.58 -2.53 -10.91
N VAL A 281 -15.23 -3.30 -10.03
CA VAL A 281 -16.54 -2.94 -9.47
C VAL A 281 -16.44 -1.71 -8.57
N HIS A 282 -15.36 -1.59 -7.79
CA HIS A 282 -15.08 -0.41 -6.97
C HIS A 282 -14.96 0.87 -7.79
N ALA A 283 -14.16 0.85 -8.86
CA ALA A 283 -14.06 1.99 -9.77
C ALA A 283 -15.38 2.28 -10.52
N ALA A 284 -16.18 1.25 -10.82
CA ALA A 284 -17.51 1.42 -11.42
C ALA A 284 -18.49 2.12 -10.45
N ASP A 285 -18.61 1.60 -9.22
CA ASP A 285 -19.54 2.10 -8.21
C ASP A 285 -19.25 3.55 -7.81
N LEU A 286 -17.97 3.93 -7.83
CA LEU A 286 -17.51 5.27 -7.50
C LEU A 286 -17.51 6.25 -8.68
N ASP A 287 -17.88 5.80 -9.88
CA ASP A 287 -17.71 6.57 -11.11
C ASP A 287 -16.29 7.17 -11.18
N SER A 288 -15.27 6.32 -10.99
CA SER A 288 -13.88 6.77 -10.89
C SER A 288 -13.34 7.32 -12.20
N LEU A 289 -13.94 6.96 -13.35
CA LEU A 289 -13.58 7.50 -14.66
C LEU A 289 -13.82 9.01 -14.72
N SER A 290 -14.99 9.50 -14.27
CA SER A 290 -15.26 10.93 -14.23
C SER A 290 -14.27 11.66 -13.32
N ALA A 291 -13.95 11.05 -12.17
CA ALA A 291 -13.03 11.62 -11.19
C ALA A 291 -11.60 11.79 -11.74
N VAL A 292 -11.10 10.85 -12.55
CA VAL A 292 -9.75 10.93 -13.15
C VAL A 292 -9.70 11.76 -14.43
N ARG A 293 -10.85 11.96 -15.10
CA ARG A 293 -11.00 12.87 -16.26
C ARG A 293 -11.22 14.33 -15.86
N GLY A 294 -11.58 14.58 -14.60
CA GLY A 294 -11.87 15.93 -14.10
C GLY A 294 -13.28 16.39 -14.42
N GLU A 295 -14.21 15.45 -14.58
CA GLU A 295 -15.63 15.67 -14.89
C GLU A 295 -16.50 15.69 -13.61
N ALA A 296 -15.88 15.59 -12.44
CA ALA A 296 -16.51 15.40 -11.12
C ALA A 296 -16.32 16.59 -10.19
#